data_AF-A0A951SYZ9-F1
#
_entry.id   AF-A0A951SYZ9-F1
#
_cell.length_a   1.000
_cell.length_b   1.000
_cell.length_c   1.000
_cell.angle_alpha   90.00
_cell.angle_beta   90.00
_cell.angle_gamma   90.00
#
_symmetry.space_group_name_H-M   'P 1'
#
loop_
_entity.id
_entity.type
_entity.pdbx_description
1 polymer ?
#
loop_
_entity_poly.entity_id
_entity_poly.type
_entity_poly.pdbx_seq_one_letter_code
_entity_poly.pdbx_strand_id
1 'polypeptide(L)'
;MKKLGVFALSVAFFAATGAEAVTYNLFVHGLSKQSHCGTISGVNSATTDVNKYWGGAVTGVANVRYIGFSESAANGAFSWASCGAQTQFDKAIKTFCSGSNRCNIYTHSTGGLVASYYFSKYSTSGYNIDRIQLMANAAGGSELATKPGWLQYLVTGLKSNNTVVKSVTPTAARSSHDHNTAKGRILYTTAGEKGGLASGFLPGEDDGVVANHSLCNIKTVADVDIFCTKGNATMSEKCGFLWRNTCYYYRWAPTRTVGSYKGDNHEASKKHYSKR
;
A
#
# COMPACT_ATOMS: atom_id res chain seq x y z
N MET A 1 70.25 -40.84 14.48
CA MET A 1 69.26 -40.11 15.30
C MET A 1 69.14 -38.67 14.77
N LYS A 2 68.18 -38.39 13.87
CA LYS A 2 67.84 -37.03 13.46
C LYS A 2 66.31 -36.92 13.47
N LYS A 3 65.78 -36.20 14.47
CA LYS A 3 64.36 -35.93 14.63
C LYS A 3 64.02 -34.75 13.69
N LEU A 4 63.25 -35.01 12.63
CA LEU A 4 62.57 -33.97 11.88
C LEU A 4 61.20 -33.74 12.52
N GLY A 5 61.05 -32.60 13.18
CA GLY A 5 59.78 -32.15 13.74
C GLY A 5 58.82 -31.79 12.61
N VAL A 6 57.67 -32.46 12.59
CA VAL A 6 56.55 -32.11 11.72
C VAL A 6 55.82 -30.93 12.37
N PHE A 7 55.93 -29.74 11.77
CA PHE A 7 55.04 -28.63 12.09
C PHE A 7 53.68 -28.91 11.46
N ALA A 8 52.68 -29.19 12.29
CA ALA A 8 51.29 -29.26 11.86
C ALA A 8 50.78 -27.82 11.60
N LEU A 9 50.58 -27.47 10.33
CA LEU A 9 49.95 -26.21 9.94
C LEU A 9 48.43 -26.41 9.98
N SER A 10 47.81 -26.05 11.10
CA SER A 10 46.35 -26.06 11.26
C SER A 10 45.73 -24.91 10.48
N VAL A 11 45.27 -25.15 9.25
CA VAL A 11 44.46 -24.19 8.50
C VAL A 11 43.05 -24.19 9.11
N ALA A 12 42.76 -23.21 9.95
CA ALA A 12 41.41 -22.94 10.42
C ALA A 12 40.58 -22.37 9.25
N PHE A 13 39.82 -23.23 8.59
CA PHE A 13 38.76 -22.83 7.67
C PHE A 13 37.64 -22.19 8.49
N PHE A 14 37.70 -20.88 8.71
CA PHE A 14 36.53 -20.11 9.14
C PHE A 14 35.55 -20.09 7.98
N ALA A 15 34.61 -21.03 7.97
CA ALA A 15 33.39 -20.91 7.18
C ALA A 15 32.60 -19.73 7.75
N ALA A 16 32.89 -18.51 7.27
CA ALA A 16 32.02 -17.38 7.46
C ALA A 16 30.72 -17.69 6.72
N THR A 17 29.74 -18.27 7.42
CA THR A 17 28.36 -18.30 6.97
C THR A 17 27.88 -16.86 6.96
N GLY A 18 28.13 -16.15 5.86
CA GLY A 18 27.60 -14.82 5.64
C GLY A 18 26.10 -14.90 5.78
N ALA A 19 25.51 -14.04 6.62
CA ALA A 19 24.07 -13.83 6.61
C ALA A 19 23.69 -13.31 5.23
N GLU A 20 23.16 -14.18 4.36
CA GLU A 20 22.75 -13.80 3.03
C GLU A 20 21.62 -12.77 3.09
N ALA A 21 21.71 -11.76 2.23
CA ALA A 21 20.68 -10.74 2.09
C ALA A 21 19.35 -11.38 1.64
N VAL A 22 18.31 -11.32 2.47
CA VAL A 22 16.98 -11.82 2.11
C VAL A 22 16.13 -10.66 1.58
N THR A 23 15.43 -10.89 0.47
CA THR A 23 14.38 -9.96 0.00
C THR A 23 13.03 -10.41 0.54
N TYR A 24 12.42 -9.60 1.39
CA TYR A 24 11.07 -9.79 1.93
C TYR A 24 10.02 -9.09 1.08
N ASN A 25 8.85 -9.71 0.98
CA ASN A 25 7.70 -9.16 0.25
C ASN A 25 6.61 -8.84 1.26
N LEU A 26 6.47 -7.56 1.61
CA LEU A 26 5.55 -7.09 2.63
C LEU A 26 4.20 -6.77 2.01
N PHE A 27 3.15 -7.46 2.45
CA PHE A 27 1.77 -7.31 1.98
C PHE A 27 0.92 -6.64 3.05
N VAL A 28 0.70 -5.33 2.89
CA VAL A 28 -0.02 -4.46 3.83
C VAL A 28 -1.50 -4.44 3.48
N HIS A 29 -2.33 -4.93 4.38
CA HIS A 29 -3.77 -4.95 4.16
C HIS A 29 -4.39 -3.54 4.22
N GLY A 30 -5.65 -3.43 3.78
CA GLY A 30 -6.47 -2.22 3.93
C GLY A 30 -7.74 -2.47 4.73
N LEU A 31 -8.75 -1.62 4.54
CA LEU A 31 -10.01 -1.68 5.29
C LEU A 31 -10.60 -3.09 5.31
N SER A 32 -11.01 -3.55 6.50
CA SER A 32 -11.61 -4.87 6.70
C SER A 32 -12.56 -4.87 7.89
N LYS A 33 -13.48 -5.84 7.91
CA LYS A 33 -14.48 -6.04 8.98
C LYS A 33 -13.90 -6.67 10.25
N GLN A 34 -12.67 -7.19 10.17
CA GLN A 34 -12.00 -7.88 11.26
C GLN A 34 -10.60 -7.31 11.43
N SER A 35 -10.09 -7.34 12.66
CA SER A 35 -8.68 -7.06 12.94
C SER A 35 -7.78 -8.02 12.19
N HIS A 36 -6.76 -7.51 11.51
CA HIS A 36 -5.69 -8.33 10.92
C HIS A 36 -4.40 -8.24 11.73
N CYS A 37 -4.45 -7.61 12.90
CA CYS A 37 -3.28 -7.35 13.72
C CYS A 37 -2.50 -8.63 14.04
N GLY A 38 -1.20 -8.60 13.78
CA GLY A 38 -0.27 -9.68 14.09
C GLY A 38 0.86 -9.22 15.00
N THR A 39 1.65 -10.19 15.45
CA THR A 39 2.90 -9.93 16.18
C THR A 39 4.07 -9.89 15.21
N ILE A 40 4.87 -8.83 15.28
CA ILE A 40 6.14 -8.67 14.56
C ILE A 40 7.25 -8.55 15.61
N SER A 41 7.98 -9.64 15.83
CA SER A 41 9.08 -9.73 16.81
C SER A 41 10.43 -10.09 16.19
N GLY A 42 10.44 -10.55 14.93
CA GLY A 42 11.65 -10.86 14.19
C GLY A 42 11.36 -11.27 12.75
N VAL A 43 12.41 -11.65 12.02
CA VAL A 43 12.30 -11.99 10.59
C VAL A 43 11.39 -13.18 10.29
N ASN A 44 11.13 -14.05 11.27
CA ASN A 44 10.24 -15.21 11.16
C ASN A 44 8.77 -14.90 11.48
N SER A 45 8.44 -13.66 11.89
CA SER A 45 7.08 -13.23 12.19
C SER A 45 6.26 -12.94 10.92
N ALA A 46 4.95 -12.67 11.10
CA ALA A 46 4.05 -12.18 10.04
C ALA A 46 3.92 -13.09 8.80
N THR A 47 4.12 -14.40 8.92
CA THR A 47 4.00 -15.34 7.79
C THR A 47 2.55 -15.74 7.46
N THR A 48 1.61 -15.49 8.38
CA THR A 48 0.21 -15.87 8.25
C THR A 48 -0.65 -14.69 7.80
N ASP A 49 -1.48 -14.89 6.77
CA ASP A 49 -2.54 -13.96 6.36
C ASP A 49 -3.71 -14.06 7.37
N VAL A 50 -3.57 -13.35 8.49
CA VAL A 50 -4.57 -13.29 9.56
C VAL A 50 -5.93 -12.96 8.95
N ASN A 51 -6.98 -13.71 9.30
CA ASN A 51 -8.34 -13.52 8.77
C ASN A 51 -8.44 -13.48 7.24
N LYS A 52 -7.46 -14.09 6.53
CA LYS A 52 -7.47 -14.30 5.08
C LYS A 52 -7.73 -13.02 4.28
N TYR A 53 -7.12 -11.89 4.66
CA TYR A 53 -7.33 -10.64 3.92
C TYR A 53 -6.92 -10.77 2.47
N TRP A 54 -5.76 -11.35 2.22
CA TRP A 54 -5.24 -11.52 0.87
C TRP A 54 -5.85 -12.74 0.18
N GLY A 55 -6.44 -13.67 0.93
CA GLY A 55 -7.38 -14.66 0.39
C GLY A 55 -6.79 -15.56 -0.69
N GLY A 56 -5.47 -15.77 -0.67
CA GLY A 56 -4.75 -16.55 -1.70
C GLY A 56 -4.40 -15.76 -2.97
N ALA A 57 -4.67 -14.44 -3.04
CA ALA A 57 -4.25 -13.61 -4.17
C ALA A 57 -2.72 -13.59 -4.35
N VAL A 58 -1.96 -13.77 -3.27
CA VAL A 58 -0.49 -13.84 -3.28
C VAL A 58 -0.05 -15.26 -3.62
N THR A 59 0.47 -15.46 -4.83
CA THR A 59 0.91 -16.75 -5.36
C THR A 59 2.33 -16.68 -5.93
N GLY A 60 3.12 -17.73 -5.70
CA GLY A 60 4.47 -17.84 -6.27
C GLY A 60 5.50 -16.83 -5.74
N VAL A 61 5.25 -16.21 -4.58
CA VAL A 61 6.14 -15.21 -3.98
C VAL A 61 6.85 -15.81 -2.76
N ALA A 62 8.18 -15.74 -2.72
CA ALA A 62 8.98 -16.15 -1.57
C ALA A 62 8.99 -15.07 -0.47
N ASN A 63 9.30 -15.46 0.77
CA ASN A 63 9.53 -14.53 1.90
C ASN A 63 8.39 -13.52 2.12
N VAL A 64 7.15 -13.97 1.96
CA VAL A 64 5.95 -13.15 2.15
C VAL A 64 5.75 -12.82 3.62
N ARG A 65 5.42 -11.56 3.91
CA ARG A 65 5.07 -11.07 5.24
C ARG A 65 3.76 -10.28 5.17
N TYR A 66 2.75 -10.69 5.91
CA TYR A 66 1.44 -10.06 5.95
C TYR A 66 1.40 -9.04 7.08
N ILE A 67 1.29 -7.76 6.72
CA ILE A 67 1.30 -6.66 7.66
C ILE A 67 -0.13 -6.23 7.89
N GLY A 68 -0.62 -6.55 9.08
CA GLY A 68 -2.00 -6.39 9.51
C GLY A 68 -2.16 -5.40 10.66
N PHE A 69 -3.30 -4.72 10.74
CA PHE A 69 -3.68 -3.78 11.78
C PHE A 69 -5.16 -3.94 12.14
N SER A 70 -5.58 -3.34 13.25
CA SER A 70 -6.98 -3.40 13.70
C SER A 70 -7.88 -2.54 12.81
N GLU A 71 -9.05 -3.09 12.52
CA GLU A 71 -10.19 -2.45 11.88
C GLU A 71 -10.68 -1.19 12.59
N SER A 72 -10.36 -0.99 13.87
CA SER A 72 -10.89 0.10 14.69
C SER A 72 -9.86 0.73 15.63
N ALA A 73 -8.57 0.64 15.32
CA ALA A 73 -7.53 1.27 16.13
C ALA A 73 -7.81 2.79 16.29
N ALA A 74 -7.48 3.36 17.45
CA ALA A 74 -7.61 4.80 17.69
C ALA A 74 -6.80 5.59 16.65
N ASN A 75 -7.36 6.65 16.05
CA ASN A 75 -6.78 7.40 14.91
C ASN A 75 -6.66 6.59 13.59
N GLY A 76 -7.29 5.41 13.51
CA GLY A 76 -7.47 4.63 12.29
C GLY A 76 -6.18 4.35 11.51
N ALA A 77 -6.11 4.77 10.25
CA ALA A 77 -4.95 4.53 9.37
C ALA A 77 -3.66 5.25 9.85
N PHE A 78 -3.80 6.23 10.74
CA PHE A 78 -2.68 7.01 11.30
C PHE A 78 -2.30 6.53 12.72
N SER A 79 -2.89 5.42 13.16
CA SER A 79 -2.76 4.94 14.53
C SER A 79 -1.36 4.42 14.87
N TRP A 80 -0.85 4.88 16.01
CA TRP A 80 0.35 4.36 16.68
C TRP A 80 0.02 3.49 17.91
N ALA A 81 -1.23 3.06 18.07
CA ALA A 81 -1.57 2.05 19.09
C ALA A 81 -0.85 0.72 18.80
N SER A 82 -0.87 -0.24 19.73
CA SER A 82 -0.19 -1.54 19.59
C SER A 82 -0.58 -2.31 18.30
N CYS A 83 -1.88 -2.28 17.95
CA CYS A 83 -2.44 -2.79 16.69
C CYS A 83 -2.78 -1.67 15.68
N GLY A 84 -2.18 -0.50 15.84
CA GLY A 84 -2.35 0.62 14.93
C GLY A 84 -1.62 0.41 13.60
N ALA A 85 -2.18 0.96 12.53
CA ALA A 85 -1.64 0.79 11.18
C ALA A 85 -0.21 1.31 11.03
N GLN A 86 0.12 2.46 11.63
CA GLN A 86 1.47 3.02 11.56
C GLN A 86 2.45 2.21 12.42
N THR A 87 2.05 1.76 13.62
CA THR A 87 2.89 0.90 14.46
C THR A 87 3.26 -0.41 13.77
N GLN A 88 2.28 -1.08 13.15
CA GLN A 88 2.49 -2.35 12.49
C GLN A 88 3.36 -2.18 11.24
N PHE A 89 3.13 -1.11 10.47
CA PHE A 89 3.94 -0.80 9.29
C PHE A 89 5.38 -0.41 9.65
N ASP A 90 5.59 0.42 10.67
CA ASP A 90 6.90 0.81 11.17
C ASP A 90 7.72 -0.39 11.67
N LYS A 91 7.09 -1.25 12.47
CA LYS A 91 7.70 -2.50 12.93
C LYS A 91 8.12 -3.37 11.76
N ALA A 92 7.26 -3.54 10.76
CA ALA A 92 7.58 -4.31 9.57
C ALA A 92 8.80 -3.76 8.84
N ILE A 93 8.87 -2.44 8.60
CA ILE A 93 10.01 -1.81 7.94
C ILE A 93 11.29 -2.03 8.74
N LYS A 94 11.25 -1.80 10.05
CA LYS A 94 12.41 -1.99 10.95
C LYS A 94 12.90 -3.43 11.00
N THR A 95 11.99 -4.39 11.00
CA THR A 95 12.32 -5.81 11.12
C THR A 95 12.79 -6.42 9.80
N PHE A 96 12.14 -6.10 8.68
CA PHE A 96 12.37 -6.82 7.43
C PHE A 96 13.25 -6.06 6.43
N CYS A 97 13.40 -4.74 6.56
CA CYS A 97 14.08 -3.91 5.55
C CYS A 97 15.41 -3.32 6.04
N SER A 98 15.94 -3.83 7.16
CA SER A 98 17.17 -3.35 7.81
C SER A 98 18.36 -4.28 7.57
N GLY A 99 19.57 -3.78 7.85
CA GLY A 99 20.81 -4.54 7.65
C GLY A 99 21.06 -4.83 6.18
N SER A 100 21.34 -6.09 5.83
CA SER A 100 21.48 -6.55 4.44
C SER A 100 20.16 -6.92 3.77
N ASN A 101 19.05 -7.01 4.53
CA ASN A 101 17.76 -7.40 3.98
C ASN A 101 17.15 -6.29 3.12
N ARG A 102 16.39 -6.69 2.11
CA ARG A 102 15.66 -5.79 1.20
C ARG A 102 14.16 -6.03 1.29
N CYS A 103 13.37 -5.04 0.92
CA CYS A 103 11.92 -5.12 0.93
C CYS A 103 11.28 -4.66 -0.37
N ASN A 104 10.32 -5.45 -0.85
CA ASN A 104 9.23 -4.94 -1.68
C ASN A 104 8.00 -4.76 -0.80
N ILE A 105 7.30 -3.65 -0.98
CA ILE A 105 6.10 -3.31 -0.21
C ILE A 105 4.92 -3.24 -1.16
N TYR A 106 3.91 -4.04 -0.88
CA TYR A 106 2.67 -4.14 -1.64
C TYR A 106 1.53 -3.80 -0.70
N THR A 107 0.72 -2.82 -1.06
CA THR A 107 -0.41 -2.38 -0.25
C THR A 107 -1.68 -2.47 -1.05
N HIS A 108 -2.80 -2.73 -0.37
CA HIS A 108 -4.11 -2.68 -0.97
C HIS A 108 -5.03 -1.71 -0.21
N SER A 109 -5.93 -1.02 -0.91
CA SER A 109 -6.98 -0.21 -0.26
C SER A 109 -6.40 0.82 0.72
N THR A 110 -6.91 0.88 1.96
CA THR A 110 -6.38 1.74 3.03
C THR A 110 -4.89 1.52 3.33
N GLY A 111 -4.33 0.34 3.06
CA GLY A 111 -2.90 0.10 3.23
C GLY A 111 -2.04 1.06 2.41
N GLY A 112 -2.55 1.55 1.28
CA GLY A 112 -1.85 2.57 0.49
C GLY A 112 -1.86 3.95 1.12
N LEU A 113 -2.93 4.32 1.84
CA LEU A 113 -2.93 5.53 2.67
C LEU A 113 -1.93 5.40 3.82
N VAL A 114 -1.85 4.23 4.45
CA VAL A 114 -0.89 3.93 5.53
C VAL A 114 0.53 4.14 5.05
N ALA A 115 0.88 3.55 3.89
CA ALA A 115 2.22 3.67 3.30
C ALA A 115 2.53 5.10 2.82
N SER A 116 1.60 5.74 2.08
CA SER A 116 1.79 7.12 1.59
C SER A 116 2.05 8.09 2.74
N TYR A 117 1.23 8.00 3.81
CA TYR A 117 1.41 8.80 5.01
C TYR A 117 2.78 8.55 5.66
N TYR A 118 3.16 7.27 5.83
CA TYR A 118 4.41 6.91 6.48
C TYR A 118 5.62 7.46 5.71
N PHE A 119 5.68 7.23 4.39
CA PHE A 119 6.82 7.68 3.58
C PHE A 119 6.88 9.19 3.38
N SER A 120 5.76 9.90 3.48
CA SER A 120 5.75 11.37 3.49
C SER A 120 6.30 11.95 4.80
N LYS A 121 5.93 11.35 5.94
CA LYS A 121 6.25 11.86 7.28
C LYS A 121 7.62 11.41 7.80
N TYR A 122 8.02 10.17 7.54
CA TYR A 122 9.17 9.55 8.17
C TYR A 122 10.26 9.21 7.16
N SER A 123 11.50 9.55 7.50
CA SER A 123 12.65 9.17 6.68
C SER A 123 12.88 7.66 6.77
N THR A 124 13.10 7.05 5.62
CA THR A 124 13.41 5.62 5.50
C THR A 124 14.76 5.36 4.84
N SER A 125 15.65 6.36 4.82
CA SER A 125 16.96 6.27 4.16
C SER A 125 17.86 5.16 4.70
N GLY A 126 17.67 4.75 5.96
CA GLY A 126 18.38 3.63 6.58
C GLY A 126 17.82 2.23 6.26
N TYR A 127 16.78 2.14 5.42
CA TYR A 127 16.14 0.88 5.06
C TYR A 127 16.27 0.59 3.56
N ASN A 128 16.52 -0.68 3.21
CA ASN A 128 16.65 -1.12 1.83
C ASN A 128 15.26 -1.47 1.28
N ILE A 129 14.60 -0.47 0.70
CA ILE A 129 13.28 -0.62 0.10
C ILE A 129 13.42 -0.49 -1.42
N ASP A 130 13.07 -1.56 -2.12
CA ASP A 130 13.23 -1.69 -3.58
C ASP A 130 12.01 -1.17 -4.34
N ARG A 131 10.82 -1.41 -3.78
CA ARG A 131 9.57 -1.06 -4.43
C ARG A 131 8.47 -0.80 -3.42
N ILE A 132 7.62 0.17 -3.72
CA ILE A 132 6.36 0.43 -3.02
C ILE A 132 5.24 0.47 -4.06
N GLN A 133 4.33 -0.49 -4.00
CA GLN A 133 3.22 -0.66 -4.94
C GLN A 133 1.89 -0.53 -4.19
N LEU A 134 1.07 0.44 -4.62
CA LEU A 134 -0.20 0.81 -4.03
C LEU A 134 -1.35 0.38 -4.97
N MET A 135 -1.97 -0.76 -4.67
CA MET A 135 -3.06 -1.32 -5.46
C MET A 135 -4.41 -0.80 -4.95
N ALA A 136 -5.26 -0.28 -5.85
CA ALA A 136 -6.60 0.23 -5.51
C ALA A 136 -6.57 1.09 -4.23
N ASN A 137 -5.61 2.01 -4.17
CA ASN A 137 -5.21 2.62 -2.91
C ASN A 137 -6.11 3.79 -2.53
N ALA A 138 -6.35 3.97 -1.23
CA ALA A 138 -7.18 5.05 -0.70
C ALA A 138 -6.36 6.26 -0.22
N ALA A 139 -5.18 6.53 -0.80
CA ALA A 139 -4.36 7.69 -0.43
C ALA A 139 -5.06 9.02 -0.75
N GLY A 140 -5.84 9.07 -1.84
CA GLY A 140 -6.80 10.14 -2.17
C GLY A 140 -8.04 10.23 -1.28
N GLY A 141 -8.26 9.22 -0.44
CA GLY A 141 -9.53 8.95 0.22
C GLY A 141 -10.51 8.24 -0.70
N SER A 142 -11.73 8.07 -0.21
CA SER A 142 -12.86 7.48 -0.90
C SER A 142 -14.12 8.27 -0.59
N GLU A 143 -14.80 8.73 -1.63
CA GLU A 143 -16.05 9.46 -1.54
C GLU A 143 -17.17 8.59 -0.95
N LEU A 144 -17.04 7.26 -0.97
CA LEU A 144 -17.94 6.35 -0.24
C LEU A 144 -17.95 6.66 1.26
N ALA A 145 -16.81 7.02 1.85
CA ALA A 145 -16.68 7.29 3.28
C ALA A 145 -17.39 8.59 3.73
N THR A 146 -17.90 9.41 2.80
CA THR A 146 -18.73 10.60 3.10
C THR A 146 -20.22 10.36 2.88
N LYS A 147 -20.61 9.20 2.34
CA LYS A 147 -22.01 8.87 2.05
C LYS A 147 -22.80 8.52 3.31
N PRO A 148 -24.15 8.44 3.26
CA PRO A 148 -24.94 8.01 4.40
C PRO A 148 -24.47 6.66 4.97
N GLY A 149 -24.51 6.51 6.29
CA GLY A 149 -23.93 5.35 6.98
C GLY A 149 -24.49 3.99 6.55
N TRP A 150 -25.73 3.92 6.07
CA TRP A 150 -26.32 2.68 5.55
C TRP A 150 -25.60 2.18 4.28
N LEU A 151 -25.19 3.09 3.39
CA LEU A 151 -24.47 2.75 2.16
C LEU A 151 -23.02 2.35 2.49
N GLN A 152 -22.39 3.08 3.41
CA GLN A 152 -21.07 2.72 3.92
C GLN A 152 -21.07 1.29 4.48
N TYR A 153 -22.07 0.97 5.30
CA TYR A 153 -22.22 -0.34 5.90
C TYR A 153 -22.53 -1.43 4.87
N LEU A 154 -23.39 -1.15 3.88
CA LEU A 154 -23.70 -2.10 2.82
C LEU A 154 -22.44 -2.55 2.05
N VAL A 155 -21.55 -1.61 1.73
CA VAL A 155 -20.36 -1.89 0.91
C VAL A 155 -19.19 -2.39 1.75
N THR A 156 -18.93 -1.76 2.91
CA THR A 156 -17.74 -2.07 3.73
C THR A 156 -18.02 -3.05 4.88
N GLY A 157 -19.28 -3.23 5.27
CA GLY A 157 -19.70 -3.89 6.51
C GLY A 157 -19.29 -3.18 7.79
N LEU A 158 -18.80 -1.93 7.69
CA LEU A 158 -18.36 -1.13 8.83
C LEU A 158 -19.29 0.05 9.04
N LYS A 159 -19.48 0.42 10.32
CA LYS A 159 -20.27 1.59 10.70
C LYS A 159 -19.49 2.87 10.38
N SER A 160 -20.21 3.96 10.10
CA SER A 160 -19.62 5.26 9.78
C SER A 160 -18.79 5.88 10.92
N ASN A 161 -19.00 5.45 12.16
CA ASN A 161 -18.20 5.88 13.30
C ASN A 161 -16.84 5.14 13.42
N ASN A 162 -16.59 4.11 12.59
CA ASN A 162 -15.34 3.38 12.56
C ASN A 162 -14.16 4.32 12.24
N THR A 163 -13.08 4.22 13.00
CA THR A 163 -11.94 5.13 12.92
C THR A 163 -11.14 4.99 11.62
N VAL A 164 -11.05 3.78 11.06
CA VAL A 164 -10.36 3.53 9.77
C VAL A 164 -11.21 4.05 8.62
N VAL A 165 -12.54 3.86 8.65
CA VAL A 165 -13.47 4.47 7.67
C VAL A 165 -13.33 6.00 7.66
N LYS A 166 -13.29 6.63 8.85
CA LYS A 166 -13.06 8.09 8.95
C LYS A 166 -11.73 8.54 8.35
N SER A 167 -10.69 7.70 8.47
CA SER A 167 -9.34 8.01 7.94
C SER A 167 -9.31 8.06 6.42
N VAL A 168 -10.17 7.29 5.75
CA VAL A 168 -10.25 7.26 4.28
C VAL A 168 -11.28 8.22 3.70
N THR A 169 -11.83 9.14 4.49
CA THR A 169 -12.59 10.26 3.88
C THR A 169 -11.63 11.13 3.04
N PRO A 170 -12.07 11.73 1.91
CA PRO A 170 -11.21 12.58 1.09
C PRO A 170 -10.59 13.72 1.92
N THR A 171 -11.37 14.31 2.82
CA THR A 171 -10.88 15.36 3.73
C THR A 171 -9.75 14.84 4.63
N ALA A 172 -9.93 13.72 5.32
CA ALA A 172 -8.90 13.18 6.22
C ALA A 172 -7.67 12.72 5.43
N ALA A 173 -7.85 11.95 4.35
CA ALA A 173 -6.75 11.39 3.58
C ALA A 173 -5.90 12.48 2.92
N ARG A 174 -6.53 13.44 2.23
CA ARG A 174 -5.83 14.53 1.52
C ARG A 174 -5.13 15.52 2.46
N SER A 175 -5.67 15.74 3.66
CA SER A 175 -5.04 16.64 4.66
C SER A 175 -4.01 15.95 5.57
N SER A 176 -3.94 14.61 5.57
CA SER A 176 -3.12 13.88 6.53
C SER A 176 -1.61 14.08 6.36
N HIS A 177 -1.13 14.35 5.15
CA HIS A 177 0.29 14.53 4.84
C HIS A 177 0.49 15.32 3.54
N ASP A 178 1.74 15.77 3.31
CA ASP A 178 2.12 16.32 2.01
C ASP A 178 2.32 15.17 1.03
N HIS A 179 1.36 15.00 0.14
CA HIS A 179 1.40 13.96 -0.87
C HIS A 179 2.46 14.20 -1.96
N ASN A 180 3.02 15.41 -2.08
CA ASN A 180 4.09 15.70 -3.03
C ASN A 180 5.47 15.25 -2.54
N THR A 181 5.54 14.56 -1.40
CA THR A 181 6.78 13.98 -0.91
C THR A 181 6.57 12.56 -0.40
N ALA A 182 7.52 11.70 -0.73
CA ALA A 182 7.70 10.39 -0.10
C ALA A 182 9.15 10.21 0.36
N LYS A 183 9.81 11.32 0.73
CA LYS A 183 11.20 11.38 1.23
C LYS A 183 12.19 10.59 0.35
N GLY A 184 12.11 10.79 -0.96
CA GLY A 184 12.99 10.15 -1.95
C GLY A 184 12.51 8.79 -2.47
N ARG A 185 11.32 8.33 -2.06
CA ARG A 185 10.70 7.11 -2.58
C ARG A 185 9.74 7.41 -3.73
N ILE A 186 9.54 6.41 -4.59
CA ILE A 186 8.51 6.41 -5.64
C ILE A 186 7.39 5.45 -5.23
N LEU A 187 6.16 5.91 -5.32
CA LEU A 187 4.94 5.15 -5.04
C LEU A 187 4.30 4.72 -6.36
N TYR A 188 4.42 3.44 -6.69
CA TYR A 188 3.82 2.89 -7.90
C TYR A 188 2.35 2.56 -7.64
N THR A 189 1.45 2.85 -8.57
CA THR A 189 0.01 2.64 -8.35
C THR A 189 -0.60 1.77 -9.44
N THR A 190 -1.59 0.96 -9.05
CA THR A 190 -2.47 0.24 -9.98
C THR A 190 -3.93 0.45 -9.61
N ALA A 191 -4.77 0.42 -10.63
CA ALA A 191 -6.18 0.79 -10.56
C ALA A 191 -7.08 -0.31 -11.12
N GLY A 192 -8.25 -0.48 -10.51
CA GLY A 192 -9.37 -1.26 -11.05
C GLY A 192 -10.43 -0.31 -11.63
N GLU A 193 -11.18 -0.77 -12.62
CA GLU A 193 -12.14 0.03 -13.40
C GLU A 193 -13.44 -0.74 -13.67
N LYS A 194 -13.86 -1.64 -12.78
CA LYS A 194 -15.12 -2.39 -12.94
C LYS A 194 -16.33 -1.66 -12.36
N GLY A 195 -16.13 -0.78 -11.39
CA GLY A 195 -17.17 -0.32 -10.50
C GLY A 195 -17.69 -1.42 -9.55
N GLY A 196 -18.84 -1.15 -8.94
CA GLY A 196 -19.52 -2.00 -7.97
C GLY A 196 -20.80 -1.36 -7.42
N LEU A 197 -21.27 -1.85 -6.27
CA LEU A 197 -22.54 -1.40 -5.66
C LEU A 197 -22.55 0.10 -5.30
N ALA A 198 -21.38 0.70 -5.07
CA ALA A 198 -21.26 2.12 -4.75
C ALA A 198 -21.09 3.03 -5.98
N SER A 199 -20.90 2.50 -7.19
CA SER A 199 -20.51 3.30 -8.37
C SER A 199 -21.48 4.44 -8.68
N GLY A 200 -22.79 4.21 -8.56
CA GLY A 200 -23.79 5.26 -8.74
C GLY A 200 -23.70 6.44 -7.75
N PHE A 201 -22.88 6.30 -6.70
CA PHE A 201 -22.62 7.34 -5.70
C PHE A 201 -21.18 7.87 -5.76
N LEU A 202 -20.29 7.19 -6.47
CA LEU A 202 -18.90 7.61 -6.63
C LEU A 202 -18.80 8.54 -7.85
N PRO A 203 -17.96 9.57 -7.78
CA PRO A 203 -17.78 10.48 -8.90
C PRO A 203 -16.93 9.80 -9.99
N GLY A 204 -17.50 9.74 -11.19
CA GLY A 204 -16.89 9.21 -12.40
C GLY A 204 -16.46 7.76 -12.30
N GLU A 205 -15.35 7.42 -12.97
CA GLU A 205 -14.88 6.04 -13.03
C GLU A 205 -14.38 5.55 -11.67
N ASP A 206 -14.63 4.28 -11.33
CA ASP A 206 -14.32 3.74 -10.00
C ASP A 206 -14.12 2.21 -9.99
N ASP A 207 -13.61 1.69 -8.86
CA ASP A 207 -13.39 0.26 -8.64
C ASP A 207 -14.47 -0.42 -7.77
N GLY A 208 -15.56 0.30 -7.47
CA GLY A 208 -16.65 -0.09 -6.59
C GLY A 208 -16.51 0.42 -5.15
N VAL A 209 -15.36 1.01 -4.79
CA VAL A 209 -15.09 1.54 -3.45
C VAL A 209 -14.37 2.90 -3.51
N VAL A 210 -13.44 3.08 -4.44
CA VAL A 210 -12.61 4.27 -4.57
C VAL A 210 -12.76 4.85 -5.96
N ALA A 211 -13.02 6.15 -6.06
CA ALA A 211 -13.05 6.85 -7.34
C ALA A 211 -11.66 6.88 -7.97
N ASN A 212 -11.61 6.79 -9.30
CA ASN A 212 -10.40 6.57 -10.05
C ASN A 212 -9.35 7.68 -9.80
N HIS A 213 -9.78 8.94 -9.71
CA HIS A 213 -8.85 10.03 -9.40
C HIS A 213 -8.15 9.90 -8.04
N SER A 214 -8.84 9.36 -7.03
CA SER A 214 -8.28 9.15 -5.69
C SER A 214 -7.27 7.99 -5.67
N LEU A 215 -7.55 6.90 -6.40
CA LEU A 215 -6.62 5.76 -6.52
C LEU A 215 -5.43 6.05 -7.46
N CYS A 216 -5.60 6.95 -8.43
CA CYS A 216 -4.52 7.43 -9.30
C CYS A 216 -3.60 8.43 -8.60
N ASN A 217 -3.91 8.84 -7.37
CA ASN A 217 -3.16 9.86 -6.64
C ASN A 217 -3.16 11.22 -7.38
N ILE A 218 -4.31 11.59 -7.94
CA ILE A 218 -4.51 12.88 -8.63
C ILE A 218 -4.88 13.93 -7.58
N LYS A 219 -4.17 15.06 -7.60
CA LYS A 219 -4.29 16.15 -6.61
C LYS A 219 -5.30 17.23 -7.00
N THR A 220 -5.55 17.41 -8.29
CA THR A 220 -6.55 18.35 -8.82
C THR A 220 -7.33 17.67 -9.91
N VAL A 221 -8.66 17.65 -9.75
CA VAL A 221 -9.61 17.14 -10.73
C VAL A 221 -10.51 18.26 -11.21
N ALA A 222 -10.49 18.50 -12.51
CA ALA A 222 -11.44 19.39 -13.18
C ALA A 222 -12.71 18.63 -13.62
N ASP A 223 -12.59 17.33 -13.89
CA ASP A 223 -13.65 16.36 -14.16
C ASP A 223 -13.29 15.01 -13.47
N VAL A 224 -14.24 14.09 -13.36
CA VAL A 224 -14.11 12.87 -12.54
C VAL A 224 -14.07 11.59 -13.37
N ASP A 225 -14.31 11.68 -14.68
CA ASP A 225 -14.41 10.55 -15.61
C ASP A 225 -13.07 10.07 -16.20
N ILE A 226 -11.94 10.55 -15.66
CA ILE A 226 -10.63 10.18 -16.19
C ILE A 226 -10.14 8.86 -15.63
N PHE A 227 -9.68 7.94 -16.50
CA PHE A 227 -9.02 6.68 -16.14
C PHE A 227 -7.53 6.86 -15.84
N CYS A 228 -6.94 5.99 -14.99
CA CYS A 228 -5.52 6.06 -14.68
C CYS A 228 -4.66 5.77 -15.93
N THR A 229 -4.07 6.81 -16.50
CA THR A 229 -3.04 6.63 -17.53
C THR A 229 -1.74 6.12 -16.91
N LYS A 230 -0.96 5.34 -17.63
CA LYS A 230 0.39 4.98 -17.18
C LYS A 230 1.29 6.21 -17.20
N GLY A 231 2.18 6.32 -16.22
CA GLY A 231 3.16 7.41 -16.16
C GLY A 231 3.13 8.21 -14.85
N ASN A 232 3.86 9.31 -14.86
CA ASN A 232 4.20 10.14 -13.69
C ASN A 232 3.76 11.61 -13.85
N ALA A 233 2.92 11.93 -14.84
CA ALA A 233 2.71 13.30 -15.32
C ALA A 233 1.22 13.68 -15.45
N THR A 234 1.00 14.92 -15.92
CA THR A 234 -0.31 15.52 -16.18
C THR A 234 -1.15 14.63 -17.08
N MET A 235 -2.38 14.32 -16.66
CA MET A 235 -3.34 13.59 -17.49
C MET A 235 -4.23 14.61 -18.19
N SER A 236 -4.81 14.25 -19.34
CA SER A 236 -5.76 15.12 -20.03
C SER A 236 -6.91 14.34 -20.63
N GLU A 237 -8.10 14.90 -20.57
CA GLU A 237 -9.27 14.40 -21.29
C GLU A 237 -10.09 15.53 -21.87
N LYS A 238 -11.02 15.17 -22.76
CA LYS A 238 -12.07 16.08 -23.17
C LYS A 238 -13.09 16.19 -22.05
N CYS A 239 -13.51 17.40 -21.71
CA CYS A 239 -14.42 17.67 -20.61
C CYS A 239 -15.36 18.85 -20.93
N GLY A 240 -16.32 19.10 -20.04
CA GLY A 240 -17.28 20.21 -20.15
C GLY A 240 -18.40 19.99 -21.16
N PHE A 241 -19.24 21.02 -21.38
CA PHE A 241 -20.41 20.90 -22.26
C PHE A 241 -20.01 20.51 -23.69
N LEU A 242 -20.53 19.37 -24.16
CA LEU A 242 -20.21 18.77 -25.46
C LEU A 242 -18.72 18.45 -25.67
N TRP A 243 -17.95 18.18 -24.60
CA TRP A 243 -16.55 17.73 -24.68
C TRP A 243 -15.62 18.73 -25.38
N ARG A 244 -15.97 20.02 -25.36
CA ARG A 244 -15.26 21.08 -26.11
C ARG A 244 -13.96 21.53 -25.45
N ASN A 245 -13.80 21.30 -24.14
CA ASN A 245 -12.60 21.71 -23.40
C ASN A 245 -11.62 20.55 -23.25
N THR A 246 -10.35 20.87 -22.97
CA THR A 246 -9.36 19.89 -22.53
C THR A 246 -9.02 20.18 -21.07
N CYS A 247 -9.36 19.25 -20.18
CA CYS A 247 -9.07 19.35 -18.76
C CYS A 247 -7.71 18.72 -18.48
N TYR A 248 -6.94 19.31 -17.57
CA TYR A 248 -5.63 18.82 -17.16
C TYR A 248 -5.63 18.45 -15.68
N TYR A 249 -4.99 17.33 -15.37
CA TYR A 249 -4.99 16.71 -14.04
C TYR A 249 -3.57 16.49 -13.59
N TYR A 250 -3.24 16.90 -12.37
CA TYR A 250 -1.89 16.75 -11.85
C TYR A 250 -1.85 15.64 -10.82
N ARG A 251 -0.81 14.81 -10.89
CA ARG A 251 -0.53 13.78 -9.90
C ARG A 251 0.28 14.33 -8.75
N TRP A 252 0.25 13.62 -7.63
CA TRP A 252 1.23 13.80 -6.58
C TRP A 252 2.62 13.38 -7.05
N ALA A 253 3.62 14.21 -6.76
CA ALA A 253 4.96 14.11 -7.33
C ALA A 253 5.67 12.75 -7.17
N PRO A 254 5.58 12.02 -6.04
CA PRO A 254 6.26 10.73 -5.91
C PRO A 254 5.49 9.57 -6.57
N THR A 255 4.33 9.82 -7.21
CA THR A 255 3.43 8.76 -7.66
C THR A 255 3.55 8.45 -9.14
N ARG A 256 3.49 7.15 -9.48
CA ARG A 256 3.55 6.66 -10.86
C ARG A 256 2.54 5.54 -11.07
N THR A 257 1.58 5.72 -11.96
CA THR A 257 0.72 4.59 -12.35
C THR A 257 1.47 3.66 -13.28
N VAL A 258 1.39 2.37 -12.98
CA VAL A 258 1.97 1.29 -13.79
C VAL A 258 0.91 0.48 -14.55
N GLY A 259 -0.36 0.60 -14.16
CA GLY A 259 -1.46 0.02 -14.92
C GLY A 259 -2.84 0.34 -14.35
N SER A 260 -3.82 0.28 -15.24
CA SER A 260 -5.24 0.33 -14.94
C SER A 260 -5.94 -0.83 -15.64
N TYR A 261 -6.89 -1.46 -14.97
CA TYR A 261 -7.40 -2.77 -15.39
C TYR A 261 -8.93 -2.78 -15.47
N LYS A 262 -9.43 -2.62 -16.70
CA LYS A 262 -10.83 -2.78 -17.04
C LYS A 262 -11.36 -4.14 -16.60
N GLY A 263 -12.49 -4.13 -15.90
CA GLY A 263 -13.15 -5.34 -15.41
C GLY A 263 -12.66 -5.85 -14.05
N ASP A 264 -11.66 -5.19 -13.44
CA ASP A 264 -11.26 -5.46 -12.06
C ASP A 264 -11.95 -4.50 -11.08
N ASN A 265 -12.60 -5.06 -10.07
CA ASN A 265 -13.09 -4.29 -8.94
C ASN A 265 -11.97 -4.07 -7.91
N HIS A 266 -12.31 -3.38 -6.82
CA HIS A 266 -11.40 -3.05 -5.74
C HIS A 266 -10.62 -4.28 -5.27
N GLU A 267 -11.33 -5.35 -4.91
CA GLU A 267 -10.73 -6.59 -4.41
C GLU A 267 -9.86 -7.32 -5.45
N ALA A 268 -10.30 -7.38 -6.70
CA ALA A 268 -9.55 -8.02 -7.79
C ALA A 268 -8.21 -7.33 -8.05
N SER A 269 -8.05 -6.06 -7.66
CA SER A 269 -6.80 -5.32 -7.81
C SER A 269 -5.64 -5.91 -6.99
N LYS A 270 -5.92 -6.73 -5.98
CA LYS A 270 -4.89 -7.44 -5.19
C LYS A 270 -3.96 -8.29 -6.05
N LYS A 271 -4.39 -8.80 -7.20
CA LYS A 271 -3.55 -9.66 -8.08
C LYS A 271 -2.44 -8.89 -8.82
N HIS A 272 -2.46 -7.56 -8.77
CA HIS A 272 -1.55 -6.70 -9.56
C HIS A 272 -0.28 -6.28 -8.85
N TYR A 273 0.08 -6.91 -7.72
CA TYR A 273 1.28 -6.58 -6.96
C TYR A 273 2.58 -6.69 -7.79
N SER A 274 2.61 -7.59 -8.78
CA SER A 274 3.80 -7.84 -9.62
C SER A 274 3.93 -6.91 -10.82
N LYS A 275 2.95 -6.03 -11.07
CA LYS A 275 2.91 -5.16 -12.26
C LYS A 275 3.95 -4.05 -12.17
N ARG A 276 4.55 -3.71 -13.32
CA ARG A 276 5.66 -2.76 -13.44
C ARG A 276 5.37 -1.65 -14.44
#